data_AF-A0A522QPM3-F1
#
_entry.id   AF-A0A522QPM3-F1
#
_cell.length_a   1.000
_cell.length_b   1.000
_cell.length_c   1.000
_cell.angle_alpha   90.00
_cell.angle_beta   90.00
_cell.angle_gamma   90.00
#
_symmetry.space_group_name_H-M   'P 1'
#
loop_
_entity.id
_entity.type
_entity.pdbx_description
1 polymer ?
#
loop_
_entity_poly.entity_id
_entity_poly.type
_entity_poly.pdbx_seq_one_letter_code
_entity_poly.pdbx_strand_id
1 'polypeptide(L)'
;MHRFPRRISRAAIAAVLTLALGACANMANMPETPPGTPIAQVEAKFGKPNFSCPLPNGGTRAIWTQQPAGQYAWGTDVDAAGNTGRIAPLLTDAHFALLAKGTWTP
;
A
#
# COMPACT_ATOMS: atom_id res chain seq x y z
N MET A 1 21.93 11.97 -42.72
CA MET A 1 20.49 12.12 -42.40
C MET A 1 19.91 10.74 -42.07
N HIS A 2 19.95 10.32 -40.79
CA HIS A 2 19.28 9.08 -40.38
C HIS A 2 17.78 9.36 -40.21
N ARG A 3 16.97 8.96 -41.20
CA ARG A 3 15.51 8.92 -41.06
C ARG A 3 15.19 7.78 -40.10
N PHE A 4 15.11 8.08 -38.80
CA PHE A 4 14.55 7.13 -37.83
C PHE A 4 13.14 6.77 -38.28
N PRO A 5 12.83 5.48 -38.50
CA PRO A 5 11.54 5.07 -39.00
C PRO A 5 10.48 5.36 -37.94
N ARG A 6 9.59 6.30 -38.26
CA ARG A 6 8.45 6.80 -37.46
C ARG A 6 7.58 5.73 -36.78
N ARG A 7 7.68 4.47 -37.23
CA ARG A 7 7.00 3.30 -36.65
C ARG A 7 7.67 2.78 -35.38
N ILE A 8 9.00 2.82 -35.28
CA ILE A 8 9.75 2.39 -34.08
C ILE A 8 9.47 3.36 -32.92
N SER A 9 9.34 4.65 -33.20
CA SER A 9 9.02 5.68 -32.19
C SER A 9 7.63 5.50 -31.59
N ARG A 10 6.63 5.05 -32.36
CA ARG A 10 5.27 4.81 -31.86
C ARG A 10 5.17 3.57 -30.98
N ALA A 11 5.89 2.51 -31.33
CA ALA A 11 5.96 1.29 -30.52
C ALA A 11 6.66 1.53 -29.17
N ALA A 12 7.74 2.32 -29.17
CA ALA A 12 8.45 2.69 -27.95
C ALA A 12 7.57 3.54 -27.00
N ILE A 13 6.83 4.51 -27.54
CA ILE A 13 5.90 5.33 -26.74
C ILE A 13 4.77 4.48 -26.16
N ALA A 14 4.20 3.56 -26.95
CA ALA A 14 3.16 2.67 -26.46
C ALA A 14 3.66 1.74 -25.33
N ALA A 15 4.89 1.22 -25.43
CA ALA A 15 5.49 0.38 -24.40
C ALA A 15 5.80 1.16 -23.10
N VAL A 16 6.26 2.41 -23.20
CA VAL A 16 6.47 3.27 -22.02
C VAL A 16 5.15 3.61 -21.34
N LEU A 17 4.08 3.85 -22.11
CA LEU A 17 2.75 4.13 -21.55
C LEU A 17 2.18 2.90 -20.83
N THR A 18 2.32 1.69 -21.38
CA THR A 18 1.82 0.47 -20.71
C THR A 18 2.58 0.17 -19.41
N LEU A 19 3.90 0.41 -19.37
CA LEU A 19 4.70 0.29 -18.15
C LEU A 19 4.32 1.36 -17.11
N ALA A 20 4.06 2.60 -17.55
CA ALA A 20 3.63 3.68 -16.66
C ALA A 20 2.26 3.42 -16.00
N LEU A 21 1.33 2.74 -16.70
CA LEU A 21 0.04 2.36 -16.14
C LEU A 21 0.15 1.32 -15.02
N GLY A 22 1.16 0.45 -15.04
CA GLY A 22 1.37 -0.57 -14.00
C GLY A 22 1.88 -0.02 -12.67
N ALA A 23 2.53 1.15 -12.66
CA ALA A 23 3.08 1.76 -11.45
C ALA A 23 1.99 2.19 -10.45
N CYS A 24 0.81 2.59 -10.94
CA CYS A 24 -0.32 3.01 -10.09
C CYS A 24 -1.07 1.82 -9.46
N ALA A 25 -0.92 0.60 -9.99
CA ALA A 25 -1.63 -0.59 -9.49
C ALA A 25 -0.90 -1.31 -8.34
N ASN A 26 0.36 -0.92 -8.03
CA ASN A 26 1.21 -1.67 -7.10
C ASN A 26 0.60 -1.79 -5.68
N MET A 27 -0.12 -0.77 -5.19
CA MET A 27 -0.68 -0.79 -3.83
C MET A 27 -1.81 -1.83 -3.65
N ALA A 28 -2.51 -2.21 -4.73
CA ALA A 28 -3.57 -3.22 -4.64
C ALA A 28 -3.04 -4.59 -4.21
N ASN A 29 -1.75 -4.86 -4.45
CA ASN A 29 -1.09 -6.12 -4.14
C ASN A 29 -0.46 -6.12 -2.74
N MET A 30 -0.59 -5.03 -1.98
CA MET A 30 -0.08 -4.94 -0.61
C MET A 30 -0.61 -6.06 0.31
N PRO A 31 -1.90 -6.48 0.25
CA PRO A 31 -2.42 -7.60 1.04
C PRO A 31 -1.80 -8.97 0.73
N GLU A 32 -1.10 -9.12 -0.40
CA GLU A 32 -0.38 -10.34 -0.77
C GLU A 32 0.97 -10.48 -0.05
N THR A 33 1.41 -9.41 0.63
CA THR A 33 2.64 -9.43 1.44
C THR A 33 2.50 -10.47 2.55
N PRO A 34 3.43 -11.45 2.65
CA PRO A 34 3.39 -12.44 3.71
C PRO A 34 3.46 -11.81 5.11
N PRO A 35 2.62 -12.24 6.07
CA PRO A 35 2.82 -11.88 7.47
C PRO A 35 4.22 -12.28 7.96
N GLY A 36 4.77 -11.53 8.90
CA GLY A 36 6.15 -11.66 9.37
C GLY A 36 7.18 -10.93 8.49
N THR A 37 6.76 -10.30 7.39
CA THR A 37 7.67 -9.49 6.56
C THR A 37 8.19 -8.30 7.39
N PRO A 38 9.52 -8.02 7.39
CA PRO A 38 10.04 -6.83 8.06
C PRO A 38 9.45 -5.55 7.47
N ILE A 39 9.01 -4.62 8.33
CA ILE A 39 8.35 -3.37 7.89
C ILE A 39 9.20 -2.58 6.89
N ALA A 40 10.53 -2.59 7.05
CA ALA A 40 11.44 -1.93 6.13
C ALA A 40 11.35 -2.46 4.68
N GLN A 41 11.05 -3.75 4.48
CA GLN A 41 10.84 -4.32 3.15
C GLN A 41 9.50 -3.89 2.55
N VAL A 42 8.46 -3.79 3.38
CA VAL A 42 7.15 -3.27 2.97
C VAL A 42 7.27 -1.82 2.55
N GLU A 43 7.97 -1.00 3.33
CA GLU A 43 8.23 0.42 3.01
C GLU A 43 9.07 0.59 1.75
N ALA A 44 10.06 -0.27 1.52
CA ALA A 44 10.87 -0.24 0.30
C ALA A 44 10.02 -0.49 -0.96
N LYS A 45 8.95 -1.30 -0.85
CA LYS A 45 8.07 -1.63 -1.98
C LYS A 45 6.91 -0.65 -2.16
N PHE A 46 6.32 -0.17 -1.07
CA PHE A 46 5.07 0.60 -1.09
C PHE A 46 5.20 2.03 -0.56
N GLY A 47 6.40 2.44 -0.13
CA GLY A 47 6.63 3.71 0.54
C GLY A 47 6.29 3.68 2.03
N LYS A 48 6.62 4.77 2.72
CA LYS A 48 6.31 4.93 4.15
C LYS A 48 4.80 5.03 4.39
N PRO A 49 4.30 4.53 5.52
CA PRO A 49 2.90 4.71 5.89
C PRO A 49 2.57 6.19 6.09
N ASN A 50 1.33 6.57 5.78
CA ASN A 50 0.81 7.91 6.03
C ASN A 50 0.59 8.17 7.52
N PHE A 51 0.19 7.14 8.26
CA PHE A 51 -0.01 7.20 9.71
C PHE A 51 0.65 6.02 10.41
N SER A 52 1.19 6.31 11.59
CA SER A 52 1.84 5.33 12.46
C SER A 52 1.44 5.61 13.91
N CYS A 53 0.85 4.64 14.59
CA CYS A 53 0.35 4.80 15.96
C CYS A 53 0.93 3.72 16.88
N PRO A 54 1.46 4.07 18.07
CA PRO A 54 1.94 3.07 19.01
C PRO A 54 0.80 2.18 19.51
N LEU A 55 1.08 0.91 19.73
CA LEU A 55 0.16 -0.06 20.33
C LEU A 55 0.58 -0.37 21.77
N PRO A 56 -0.37 -0.74 22.66
CA PRO A 56 -0.06 -1.03 24.07
C PRO A 56 0.95 -2.16 24.29
N ASN A 57 1.08 -3.06 23.33
CA ASN A 57 2.02 -4.19 23.37
C ASN A 57 3.45 -3.84 22.91
N GLY A 58 3.76 -2.55 22.74
CA GLY A 58 5.05 -2.09 22.22
C GLY A 58 5.20 -2.20 20.70
N GLY A 59 4.17 -2.69 20.01
CA GLY A 59 4.08 -2.67 18.55
C GLY A 59 3.65 -1.31 18.01
N THR A 60 3.44 -1.24 16.71
CA THR A 60 3.00 -0.03 16.02
C THR A 60 2.01 -0.38 14.92
N ARG A 61 0.88 0.34 14.83
CA ARG A 61 -0.04 0.25 13.71
C ARG A 61 0.41 1.17 12.58
N ALA A 62 0.60 0.63 11.39
CA ALA A 62 0.96 1.37 10.18
C ALA A 62 -0.24 1.43 9.22
N ILE A 63 -0.49 2.60 8.61
CA ILE A 63 -1.60 2.83 7.69
C ILE A 63 -1.13 3.56 6.43
N TRP A 64 -1.47 3.00 5.27
CA TRP A 64 -1.32 3.63 3.96
C TRP A 64 -2.71 4.05 3.45
N THR A 65 -2.87 5.31 3.06
CA THR A 65 -4.13 5.85 2.53
C THR A 65 -3.86 6.69 1.27
N GLN A 66 -4.80 6.62 0.33
CA GLN A 66 -4.79 7.45 -0.87
C GLN A 66 -5.65 8.72 -0.74
N GLN A 67 -6.13 9.03 0.47
CA GLN A 67 -6.93 10.22 0.75
C GLN A 67 -6.16 11.54 0.49
N PRO A 68 -6.86 12.65 0.19
CA PRO A 68 -8.32 12.81 0.19
C PRO A 68 -9.03 12.30 -1.07
N ALA A 69 -8.29 12.05 -2.16
CA ALA A 69 -8.86 11.65 -3.45
C ALA A 69 -9.09 10.13 -3.61
N GLY A 70 -8.53 9.32 -2.70
CA GLY A 70 -8.51 7.86 -2.82
C GLY A 70 -9.58 7.13 -2.02
N GLN A 71 -10.03 6.00 -2.59
CA GLN A 71 -11.08 5.13 -2.02
C GLN A 71 -10.51 3.92 -1.27
N TYR A 72 -9.19 3.82 -1.14
CA TYR A 72 -8.51 2.68 -0.54
C TYR A 72 -7.55 3.12 0.56
N ALA A 73 -7.54 2.34 1.63
CA ALA A 73 -6.53 2.40 2.66
C ALA A 73 -6.21 0.97 3.12
N TRP A 74 -4.98 0.76 3.56
CA TRP A 74 -4.48 -0.52 4.06
C TRP A 74 -3.82 -0.29 5.41
N GLY A 75 -3.94 -1.29 6.29
CA GLY A 75 -3.32 -1.24 7.60
C GLY A 75 -2.76 -2.58 8.04
N THR A 76 -1.76 -2.51 8.91
CA THR A 76 -1.20 -3.66 9.60
C THR A 76 -0.66 -3.27 10.96
N ASP A 77 -0.63 -4.22 11.88
CA ASP A 77 0.07 -4.08 13.15
C ASP A 77 1.47 -4.67 13.00
N VAL A 78 2.48 -3.87 13.32
CA VAL A 78 3.89 -4.25 13.37
C VAL A 78 4.20 -4.65 14.80
N ASP A 79 4.79 -5.83 14.98
CA ASP A 79 5.20 -6.30 16.31
C ASP A 79 6.40 -5.50 16.86
N ALA A 80 6.73 -5.72 18.13
CA ALA A 80 7.87 -5.05 18.77
C ALA A 80 9.23 -5.41 18.15
N ALA A 81 9.31 -6.47 17.34
CA ALA A 81 10.50 -6.87 16.59
C ALA A 81 10.56 -6.25 15.19
N GLY A 82 9.55 -5.48 14.77
CA GLY A 82 9.53 -4.79 13.48
C GLY A 82 8.94 -5.63 12.33
N ASN A 83 8.23 -6.73 12.60
CA ASN A 83 7.60 -7.57 11.59
C ASN A 83 6.11 -7.26 11.45
N THR A 84 5.62 -7.21 10.21
CA THR A 84 4.21 -6.91 9.93
C THR A 84 3.31 -8.09 10.21
N GLY A 85 2.12 -7.84 10.74
CA GLY A 85 1.01 -8.78 10.66
C GLY A 85 0.46 -8.93 9.24
N ARG A 86 -0.78 -9.41 9.13
CA ARG A 86 -1.50 -9.36 7.85
C ARG A 86 -1.76 -7.89 7.48
N ILE A 87 -1.46 -7.51 6.24
CA ILE A 87 -1.88 -6.21 5.72
C ILE A 87 -3.29 -6.36 5.15
N ALA A 88 -4.22 -5.52 5.60
CA ALA A 88 -5.64 -5.63 5.26
C ALA A 88 -6.21 -4.31 4.74
N PRO A 89 -7.18 -4.35 3.80
CA PRO A 89 -7.91 -3.15 3.39
C PRO A 89 -8.82 -2.66 4.53
N LEU A 90 -8.76 -1.35 4.82
CA LEU A 90 -9.45 -0.72 5.94
C LEU A 90 -10.78 -0.09 5.53
N LEU A 91 -10.91 0.42 4.31
CA LEU A 91 -12.13 1.05 3.81
C LEU A 91 -13.09 0.01 3.23
N THR A 92 -13.47 -0.97 4.05
CA THR A 92 -14.42 -2.04 3.69
C THR A 92 -15.52 -2.15 4.73
N ASP A 93 -16.71 -2.58 4.33
CA ASP A 93 -17.86 -2.78 5.24
C ASP A 93 -17.50 -3.67 6.43
N ALA A 94 -16.71 -4.72 6.19
CA ALA A 94 -16.25 -5.62 7.24
C ALA A 94 -15.37 -4.93 8.28
N HIS A 95 -14.48 -4.00 7.86
CA HIS A 95 -13.66 -3.22 8.79
C HIS A 95 -14.47 -2.15 9.52
N PHE A 96 -15.39 -1.47 8.81
CA PHE A 96 -16.29 -0.50 9.45
C PHE A 96 -17.22 -1.15 10.47
N ALA A 97 -17.65 -2.39 10.26
CA ALA A 97 -18.45 -3.14 11.21
C ALA A 97 -17.73 -3.42 12.55
N LEU A 98 -16.39 -3.31 12.58
CA LEU A 98 -15.64 -3.35 13.84
C LEU A 98 -15.89 -2.12 14.70
N LEU A 99 -16.26 -0.99 14.09
CA LEU A 99 -16.58 0.24 14.83
C LEU A 99 -17.81 0.10 15.72
N ALA A 100 -18.73 -0.79 15.35
CA ALA A 100 -19.90 -1.13 16.17
C ALA A 100 -19.56 -2.02 17.38
N LYS A 101 -18.28 -2.40 17.56
CA LYS A 101 -17.81 -3.30 18.61
C LYS A 101 -16.73 -2.60 19.44
N GLY A 102 -16.64 -2.95 20.73
CA GLY A 102 -15.59 -2.48 21.63
C GLY A 102 -15.93 -1.19 22.39
N THR A 103 -14.93 -0.66 23.09
CA THR A 103 -15.03 0.58 23.89
C THR A 103 -14.13 1.64 23.24
N TRP A 104 -14.74 2.74 22.80
CA TRP A 104 -14.02 3.89 22.22
C TRP A 104 -13.63 4.84 23.34
N THR A 105 -12.34 4.99 23.58
CA THR A 105 -11.83 6.04 24.47
C THR A 105 -11.72 7.36 23.69
N PRO A 106 -12.05 8.51 24.31
CA PRO A 106 -11.87 9.83 23.71
C PRO A 106 -10.44 10.11 23.26
#